data_AF-A0A0M7RDV1-F1
#
_entry.id   AF-A0A0M7RDV1-F1
#
_cell.length_a   1.000
_cell.length_b   1.000
_cell.length_c   1.000
_cell.angle_alpha   90.00
_cell.angle_beta   90.00
_cell.angle_gamma   90.00
#
_symmetry.space_group_name_H-M   'P 1'
#
loop_
_entity.id
_entity.type
_entity.pdbx_description
1 polymer ?
#
loop_
_entity_poly.entity_id
_entity_poly.type
_entity_poly.pdbx_seq_one_letter_code
_entity_poly.pdbx_strand_id
1 'polypeptide(L)'
;MKTFSLSIFCIFLLFILFRYCSSLNLSKALQNVFDSNSCEKKCMFNYTEITSKTIQFFPKCEVVCAIIVIDSRTDLAHEKLEKAFKKMNFLVGGLRIENTKYTSLSFITTRFPNGPFNFSCSDYGLFIKNNSELNEIDVLYRFNMIRREGCQFGEVDVYKPNHMDNCDTLVNGLKVFNVTGEGDLSYLSTVKVIKGNIEIRHTTLQNLSFISKLERIKVQNEGIDEQLLINIHDNPNMTRLGLPNFQDIENYWSGIIRVNFENLHPDFCLTLPELNNFFLQSDLSVENLDAKLCEDYGNLEDIVLCIFISMEELPNNCEIIMGNLIIEGGDEDYVTKLRVLEFLFGSLIIQNTTLDSIGFLDSLHYITVLNESSPVAMIISNPNLKYAKMSGIWNILTRGERLAIIQDNHPEFYEPCQLFRIYVGSYVNYREYRSNLTYTGSNCGKRVELQLEDIQSGAQHHLGACVVLIWTLACYFTKNYINVLF
;
A
#
# COMPACT_ATOMS: atom_id res chain seq x y z
N MET A 1 -2.35 -0.34 -63.40
CA MET A 1 -2.81 -1.66 -62.90
C MET A 1 -1.69 -2.66 -62.50
N LYS A 2 -0.41 -2.47 -62.84
CA LYS A 2 0.67 -3.40 -62.40
C LYS A 2 1.29 -3.07 -61.02
N THR A 3 1.28 -1.82 -60.59
CA THR A 3 1.85 -1.37 -59.30
C THR A 3 0.96 -1.69 -58.08
N PHE A 4 -0.36 -1.73 -58.26
CA PHE A 4 -1.32 -2.11 -57.20
C PHE A 4 -1.26 -3.61 -56.84
N SER A 5 -0.91 -4.47 -57.81
CA SER A 5 -0.77 -5.92 -57.60
C SER A 5 0.50 -6.29 -56.83
N LEU A 6 1.56 -5.50 -56.95
CA LEU A 6 2.85 -5.78 -56.32
C LEU A 6 2.83 -5.41 -54.83
N SER A 7 2.15 -4.32 -54.44
CA SER A 7 2.04 -3.93 -53.02
C SER A 7 1.17 -4.89 -52.21
N ILE A 8 0.04 -5.36 -52.76
CA ILE A 8 -0.82 -6.37 -52.11
C ILE A 8 -0.08 -7.69 -51.94
N PHE A 9 0.71 -8.11 -52.96
CA PHE A 9 1.52 -9.31 -52.88
C PHE A 9 2.64 -9.20 -51.83
N CYS A 10 3.32 -8.05 -51.75
CA CYS A 10 4.32 -7.80 -50.70
C CYS A 10 3.72 -7.76 -49.30
N ILE A 11 2.55 -7.14 -49.12
CA ILE A 11 1.81 -7.14 -47.84
C ILE A 11 1.42 -8.58 -47.46
N PHE A 12 0.91 -9.37 -48.40
CA PHE A 12 0.55 -10.77 -48.16
C PHE A 12 1.77 -11.63 -47.80
N LEU A 13 2.91 -11.43 -48.47
CA LEU A 13 4.17 -12.10 -48.13
C LEU A 13 4.69 -11.70 -46.74
N LEU A 14 4.61 -10.42 -46.38
CA LEU A 14 4.96 -9.92 -45.05
C LEU A 14 4.07 -10.56 -43.96
N PHE A 15 2.76 -10.69 -44.20
CA PHE A 15 1.85 -11.38 -43.29
C PHE A 15 2.20 -12.86 -43.13
N ILE A 16 2.56 -13.56 -44.21
CA ILE A 16 2.97 -14.97 -44.16
C ILE A 16 4.29 -15.13 -43.39
N LEU A 17 5.28 -14.28 -43.67
CA LEU A 17 6.59 -14.30 -42.99
C LEU A 17 6.45 -13.97 -41.50
N PHE A 18 5.61 -13.00 -41.15
CA PHE A 18 5.31 -12.65 -39.76
C PHE A 18 4.60 -13.79 -39.02
N ARG A 19 3.62 -14.45 -39.66
CA ARG A 19 2.96 -15.66 -39.13
C ARG A 19 3.97 -16.79 -38.90
N TYR A 20 4.84 -17.05 -39.86
CA TYR A 20 5.85 -18.11 -39.78
C TYR A 20 6.85 -17.85 -38.65
N CYS A 21 7.36 -16.63 -38.53
CA CYS A 21 8.26 -16.22 -37.45
C CYS A 21 7.59 -16.31 -36.07
N SER A 22 6.33 -15.87 -35.96
CA SER A 22 5.54 -16.00 -34.72
C SER A 22 5.34 -17.47 -34.32
N SER A 23 5.08 -18.36 -35.29
CA SER A 23 4.91 -19.79 -35.04
C SER A 23 6.21 -20.49 -34.60
N LEU A 24 7.35 -20.10 -35.18
CA LEU A 24 8.68 -20.60 -34.80
C LEU A 24 9.05 -20.20 -33.37
N ASN A 25 8.76 -18.96 -32.98
CA ASN A 25 9.00 -18.48 -31.63
C ASN A 25 8.12 -19.22 -30.61
N LEU A 26 6.86 -19.47 -30.93
CA LEU A 26 5.94 -20.20 -30.07
C LEU A 26 6.34 -21.67 -29.89
N SER A 27 6.77 -22.35 -30.96
CA SER A 27 7.24 -23.74 -30.87
C SER A 27 8.51 -23.86 -30.04
N LYS A 28 9.43 -22.89 -30.14
CA LYS A 28 10.65 -22.86 -29.34
C LYS A 28 10.33 -22.64 -27.87
N ALA A 29 9.46 -21.68 -27.56
CA ALA A 29 9.02 -21.43 -26.20
C ALA A 29 8.34 -22.67 -25.58
N LEU A 30 7.50 -23.39 -26.34
CA LEU A 30 6.86 -24.61 -25.86
C LEU A 30 7.88 -25.71 -25.54
N GLN A 31 8.91 -25.87 -26.37
CA GLN A 31 9.98 -26.83 -26.11
C GLN A 31 10.73 -26.50 -24.81
N ASN A 32 11.03 -25.22 -24.59
CA ASN A 32 11.68 -24.78 -23.35
C ASN A 32 10.82 -25.07 -22.11
N VAL A 33 9.49 -24.92 -22.19
CA VAL A 33 8.57 -25.33 -21.11
C VAL A 33 8.72 -26.82 -20.80
N PHE A 34 8.83 -27.65 -21.83
CA PHE A 34 8.93 -29.10 -21.71
C PHE A 34 10.27 -29.57 -21.16
N ASP A 35 11.34 -28.84 -21.46
CA ASP A 35 12.69 -29.15 -20.98
C ASP A 35 12.92 -28.74 -19.51
N SER A 36 11.99 -27.98 -18.92
CA SER A 36 12.09 -27.45 -17.55
C SER A 36 11.95 -28.48 -16.41
N ASN A 37 11.84 -29.78 -16.72
CA ASN A 37 11.62 -30.91 -15.78
C ASN A 37 10.48 -30.71 -14.75
N SER A 38 9.59 -29.74 -14.98
CA SER A 38 8.60 -29.29 -13.99
C SER A 38 7.27 -30.04 -14.06
N CYS A 39 7.06 -30.91 -15.06
CA CYS A 39 5.79 -31.63 -15.25
C CYS A 39 5.97 -33.09 -15.65
N GLU A 40 4.99 -33.91 -15.26
CA GLU A 40 4.84 -35.27 -15.77
C GLU A 40 4.45 -35.27 -17.26
N LYS A 41 4.95 -36.24 -18.03
CA LYS A 41 4.67 -36.38 -19.47
C LYS A 41 3.18 -36.38 -19.84
N LYS A 42 2.33 -36.97 -18.98
CA LYS A 42 0.88 -37.03 -19.19
C LYS A 42 0.15 -35.69 -18.99
N CYS A 43 0.83 -34.72 -18.38
CA CYS A 43 0.30 -33.39 -18.08
C CYS A 43 0.87 -32.30 -19.00
N MET A 44 1.57 -32.70 -20.06
CA MET A 44 2.09 -31.82 -21.09
C MET A 44 1.07 -31.69 -22.21
N PHE A 45 0.73 -30.45 -22.56
CA PHE A 45 -0.17 -30.16 -23.68
C PHE A 45 0.68 -29.78 -24.90
N ASN A 46 0.86 -30.72 -25.82
CA ASN A 46 1.73 -30.56 -27.01
C ASN A 46 1.12 -29.68 -28.12
N TYR A 47 -0.03 -29.08 -27.86
CA TYR A 47 -0.67 -28.11 -28.75
C TYR A 47 -0.65 -26.75 -28.07
N THR A 48 -0.69 -25.69 -28.87
CA THR A 48 -0.76 -24.34 -28.31
C THR A 48 -2.14 -23.73 -28.48
N GLU A 49 -2.72 -23.90 -29.66
CA GLU A 49 -4.05 -23.36 -29.98
C GLU A 49 -5.15 -24.18 -29.34
N ILE A 50 -6.11 -23.51 -28.70
CA ILE A 50 -7.30 -24.12 -28.14
C ILE A 50 -8.46 -24.04 -29.15
N THR A 51 -8.89 -25.19 -29.65
CA THR A 51 -10.02 -25.37 -30.58
C THR A 51 -10.71 -26.69 -30.27
N SER A 52 -11.87 -26.97 -30.89
CA SER A 52 -12.55 -28.26 -30.83
C SER A 52 -11.65 -29.45 -31.18
N LYS A 53 -10.67 -29.24 -32.07
CA LYS A 53 -9.70 -30.27 -32.49
C LYS A 53 -8.64 -30.57 -31.45
N THR A 54 -8.20 -29.56 -30.70
CA THR A 54 -7.05 -29.66 -29.79
C THR A 54 -7.47 -29.84 -28.33
N ILE A 55 -8.61 -29.27 -27.90
CA ILE A 55 -9.08 -29.30 -26.51
C ILE A 55 -9.34 -30.72 -25.99
N GLN A 56 -9.66 -31.67 -26.88
CA GLN A 56 -9.83 -33.08 -26.52
C GLN A 56 -8.54 -33.73 -26.01
N PHE A 57 -7.37 -33.16 -26.34
CA PHE A 57 -6.06 -33.60 -25.86
C PHE A 57 -5.61 -32.85 -24.62
N PHE A 58 -6.42 -31.93 -24.09
CA PHE A 58 -6.06 -31.16 -22.91
C PHE A 58 -5.94 -32.08 -21.68
N PRO A 59 -4.82 -32.03 -20.94
CA PRO A 59 -4.57 -32.95 -19.84
C PRO A 59 -5.50 -32.70 -18.65
N LYS A 60 -5.94 -33.78 -18.01
CA LYS A 60 -6.79 -33.73 -16.80
C LYS A 60 -5.93 -33.73 -15.53
N CYS A 61 -5.03 -32.75 -15.41
CA CYS A 61 -4.06 -32.62 -14.33
C CYS A 61 -4.27 -31.35 -13.50
N GLU A 62 -3.77 -31.34 -12.26
CA GLU A 62 -3.71 -30.13 -11.43
C GLU A 62 -2.62 -29.16 -11.94
N VAL A 63 -1.44 -29.71 -12.23
CA VAL A 63 -0.31 -29.01 -12.85
C VAL A 63 -0.26 -29.34 -14.33
N VAL A 64 -0.29 -28.32 -15.19
CA VAL A 64 -0.25 -28.47 -16.65
C VAL A 64 0.94 -27.70 -17.21
N CYS A 65 1.76 -28.37 -18.02
CA CYS A 65 2.81 -27.71 -18.80
C CYS A 65 2.29 -27.41 -20.21
N ALA A 66 2.12 -26.14 -20.54
CA ALA A 66 1.54 -25.71 -21.81
C ALA A 66 1.87 -24.26 -22.14
N ILE A 67 1.77 -23.92 -23.43
CA ILE A 67 1.48 -22.55 -23.85
C ILE A 67 0.06 -22.53 -24.40
N ILE A 68 -0.87 -21.94 -23.66
CA ILE A 68 -2.29 -21.91 -24.02
C ILE A 68 -2.56 -20.65 -24.84
N VAL A 69 -3.01 -20.82 -26.09
CA VAL A 69 -3.43 -19.74 -26.97
C VAL A 69 -4.92 -19.88 -27.27
N ILE A 70 -5.70 -18.91 -26.79
CA ILE A 70 -7.12 -18.75 -27.06
C ILE A 70 -7.25 -17.48 -27.89
N ASP A 71 -7.68 -17.60 -29.14
CA ASP A 71 -7.84 -16.44 -30.01
C ASP A 71 -9.10 -16.52 -30.87
N SER A 72 -9.24 -15.61 -31.83
CA SER A 72 -10.34 -15.60 -32.81
C SER A 72 -10.61 -16.93 -33.54
N ARG A 73 -9.67 -17.89 -33.51
CA ARG A 73 -9.80 -19.23 -34.10
C ARG A 73 -10.42 -20.25 -33.16
N THR A 74 -10.53 -19.96 -31.87
CA THR A 74 -11.20 -20.83 -30.91
C THR A 74 -12.69 -20.90 -31.21
N ASP A 75 -13.17 -22.09 -31.56
CA ASP A 75 -14.56 -22.42 -31.91
C ASP A 75 -15.35 -23.03 -30.74
N LEU A 76 -14.87 -22.82 -29.52
CA LEU A 76 -15.44 -23.38 -28.30
C LEU A 76 -16.30 -22.36 -27.55
N ALA A 77 -17.33 -22.84 -26.87
CA ALA A 77 -18.09 -22.04 -25.91
C ALA A 77 -17.37 -22.00 -24.55
N HIS A 78 -17.68 -20.99 -23.74
CA HIS A 78 -17.12 -20.80 -22.39
C HIS A 78 -17.21 -22.08 -21.53
N GLU A 79 -18.39 -22.73 -21.48
CA GLU A 79 -18.64 -23.96 -20.72
C GLU A 79 -17.72 -25.13 -21.12
N LYS A 80 -17.31 -25.19 -22.39
CA LYS A 80 -16.39 -26.23 -22.87
C LYS A 80 -14.97 -25.98 -22.38
N LEU A 81 -14.53 -24.73 -22.33
CA LEU A 81 -13.25 -24.35 -21.75
C LEU A 81 -13.24 -24.63 -20.26
N GLU A 82 -14.28 -24.20 -19.55
CA GLU A 82 -14.42 -24.42 -18.10
C GLU A 82 -14.34 -25.91 -17.77
N LYS A 83 -15.08 -26.76 -18.51
CA LYS A 83 -15.03 -28.21 -18.32
C LYS A 83 -13.64 -28.81 -18.59
N ALA A 84 -12.92 -28.30 -19.58
CA ALA A 84 -11.59 -28.78 -19.93
C ALA A 84 -10.54 -28.36 -18.88
N PHE A 85 -10.60 -27.12 -18.42
CA PHE A 85 -9.64 -26.54 -17.48
C PHE A 85 -9.98 -26.81 -16.02
N LYS A 86 -11.16 -27.37 -15.71
CA LYS A 86 -11.67 -27.63 -14.35
C LYS A 86 -10.67 -28.21 -13.34
N LYS A 87 -9.72 -29.04 -13.79
CA LYS A 87 -8.70 -29.63 -12.91
C LYS A 87 -7.44 -28.78 -12.78
N MET A 88 -7.11 -28.00 -13.79
CA MET A 88 -5.90 -27.20 -13.85
C MET A 88 -6.01 -26.05 -12.85
N ASN A 89 -5.11 -26.05 -11.86
CA ASN A 89 -4.95 -24.96 -10.89
C ASN A 89 -3.50 -24.44 -10.83
N PHE A 90 -2.62 -25.04 -11.63
CA PHE A 90 -1.25 -24.59 -11.85
C PHE A 90 -0.88 -24.74 -13.33
N LEU A 91 -0.60 -23.63 -14.01
CA LEU A 91 -0.04 -23.61 -15.36
C LEU A 91 1.46 -23.25 -15.33
N VAL A 92 2.28 -24.13 -15.90
CA VAL A 92 3.70 -23.88 -16.19
C VAL A 92 3.85 -23.62 -17.68
N GLY A 93 4.28 -22.42 -18.05
CA GLY A 93 4.54 -22.03 -19.44
C GLY A 93 4.00 -20.66 -19.80
N GLY A 94 2.92 -20.59 -20.58
CA GLY A 94 2.40 -19.32 -21.10
C GLY A 94 0.90 -19.31 -21.35
N LEU A 95 0.29 -18.12 -21.30
CA LEU A 95 -1.13 -17.91 -21.57
C LEU A 95 -1.31 -16.68 -22.48
N ARG A 96 -1.97 -16.88 -23.63
CA ARG A 96 -2.34 -15.82 -24.56
C ARG A 96 -3.83 -15.88 -24.86
N ILE A 97 -4.54 -14.81 -24.58
CA ILE A 97 -5.96 -14.65 -24.87
C ILE A 97 -6.14 -13.39 -25.69
N GLU A 98 -6.49 -13.51 -26.98
CA GLU A 98 -6.59 -12.33 -27.83
C GLU A 98 -7.65 -12.37 -28.91
N ASN A 99 -8.21 -11.21 -29.25
CA ASN A 99 -9.22 -11.10 -30.32
C ASN A 99 -10.40 -12.07 -30.13
N THR A 100 -10.78 -12.36 -28.88
CA THR A 100 -11.88 -13.26 -28.55
C THR A 100 -13.18 -12.49 -28.28
N LYS A 101 -14.31 -13.22 -28.26
CA LYS A 101 -15.63 -12.72 -27.88
C LYS A 101 -16.07 -13.20 -26.49
N TYR A 102 -15.13 -13.67 -25.67
CA TYR A 102 -15.48 -14.08 -24.31
C TYR A 102 -15.71 -12.84 -23.46
N THR A 103 -16.77 -12.89 -22.64
CA THR A 103 -17.05 -11.86 -21.64
C THR A 103 -16.30 -12.11 -20.34
N SER A 104 -15.95 -13.36 -20.06
CA SER A 104 -15.35 -13.76 -18.78
C SER A 104 -14.18 -14.72 -18.95
N LEU A 105 -13.18 -14.61 -18.06
CA LEU A 105 -12.08 -15.55 -17.88
C LEU A 105 -12.36 -16.62 -16.81
N SER A 106 -13.57 -16.69 -16.25
CA SER A 106 -13.94 -17.65 -15.19
C SER A 106 -13.81 -19.13 -15.59
N PHE A 107 -13.59 -19.43 -16.88
CA PHE A 107 -13.20 -20.76 -17.33
C PHE A 107 -11.83 -21.22 -16.79
N ILE A 108 -11.00 -20.29 -16.30
CA ILE A 108 -9.79 -20.60 -15.52
C ILE A 108 -10.24 -20.81 -14.07
N THR A 109 -10.20 -22.05 -13.61
CA THR A 109 -10.70 -22.41 -12.29
C THR A 109 -9.57 -22.54 -11.26
N THR A 110 -9.88 -22.24 -10.01
CA THR A 110 -8.96 -22.42 -8.87
C THR A 110 -9.27 -23.72 -8.14
N ARG A 111 -8.28 -24.30 -7.43
CA ARG A 111 -8.45 -25.58 -6.70
C ARG A 111 -9.59 -25.53 -5.67
N PHE A 112 -9.73 -24.39 -5.02
CA PHE A 112 -10.77 -24.10 -4.03
C PHE A 112 -11.50 -22.81 -4.45
N PRO A 113 -12.77 -22.62 -4.07
CA PRO A 113 -13.42 -21.32 -4.18
C PRO A 113 -12.53 -20.24 -3.54
N ASN A 114 -12.21 -19.19 -4.30
CA ASN A 114 -11.33 -18.08 -3.88
C ASN A 114 -9.85 -18.46 -3.59
N GLY A 115 -9.40 -19.67 -3.96
CA GLY A 115 -8.01 -20.07 -3.83
C GLY A 115 -7.10 -19.51 -4.94
N PRO A 116 -5.77 -19.65 -4.81
CA PRO A 116 -4.82 -19.18 -5.81
C PRO A 116 -4.83 -20.04 -7.08
N PHE A 117 -4.52 -19.43 -8.22
CA PHE A 117 -4.14 -20.10 -9.47
C PHE A 117 -2.65 -19.90 -9.68
N ASN A 118 -1.84 -20.96 -9.58
CA ASN A 118 -0.40 -20.82 -9.76
C ASN A 118 -0.07 -20.67 -11.25
N PHE A 119 0.75 -19.68 -11.59
CA PHE A 119 1.20 -19.46 -12.96
C PHE A 119 2.71 -19.25 -12.96
N SER A 120 3.44 -20.28 -13.39
CA SER A 120 4.89 -20.19 -13.60
C SER A 120 5.13 -19.83 -15.06
N CYS A 121 5.37 -18.55 -15.33
CA CYS A 121 5.76 -18.16 -16.67
C CYS A 121 7.18 -18.66 -16.97
N SER A 122 7.33 -19.36 -18.09
CA SER A 122 8.64 -19.63 -18.71
C SER A 122 8.95 -18.51 -19.71
N ASP A 123 9.75 -18.78 -20.76
CA ASP A 123 10.15 -17.82 -21.81
C ASP A 123 8.99 -17.20 -22.66
N TYR A 124 7.74 -17.43 -22.29
CA TYR A 124 6.57 -16.89 -22.98
C TYR A 124 5.90 -15.76 -22.20
N GLY A 125 5.18 -16.09 -21.11
CA GLY A 125 4.48 -15.11 -20.27
C GLY A 125 2.96 -15.08 -20.45
N LEU A 126 2.34 -13.97 -19.99
CA LEU A 126 0.89 -13.74 -19.99
C LEU A 126 0.54 -12.59 -20.94
N PHE A 127 -0.39 -12.82 -21.86
CA PHE A 127 -0.84 -11.83 -22.85
C PHE A 127 -2.37 -11.85 -22.94
N ILE A 128 -3.03 -10.72 -22.65
CA ILE A 128 -4.48 -10.58 -22.81
C ILE A 128 -4.71 -9.31 -23.63
N LYS A 129 -5.05 -9.45 -24.91
CA LYS A 129 -5.04 -8.33 -25.88
C LYS A 129 -6.27 -8.31 -26.77
N ASN A 130 -6.79 -7.13 -27.09
CA ASN A 130 -7.86 -6.95 -28.08
C ASN A 130 -9.13 -7.80 -27.84
N ASN A 131 -9.50 -8.07 -26.59
CA ASN A 131 -10.75 -8.79 -26.26
C ASN A 131 -11.84 -7.78 -25.92
N SER A 132 -12.52 -7.26 -26.94
CA SER A 132 -13.40 -6.08 -26.79
C SER A 132 -14.66 -6.30 -25.94
N GLU A 133 -15.04 -7.55 -25.69
CA GLU A 133 -16.22 -7.96 -24.92
C GLU A 133 -15.86 -8.46 -23.51
N LEU A 134 -14.57 -8.59 -23.19
CA LEU A 134 -14.10 -9.13 -21.92
C LEU A 134 -14.31 -8.11 -20.79
N ASN A 135 -15.12 -8.50 -19.80
CA ASN A 135 -15.43 -7.71 -18.61
C ASN A 135 -15.03 -8.45 -17.32
N GLU A 136 -15.39 -9.72 -17.16
CA GLU A 136 -15.09 -10.45 -15.93
C GLU A 136 -13.69 -11.08 -15.95
N ILE A 137 -12.72 -10.37 -15.37
CA ILE A 137 -11.30 -10.79 -15.28
C ILE A 137 -10.84 -11.16 -13.87
N ASP A 138 -11.77 -11.37 -12.94
CA ASP A 138 -11.52 -11.57 -11.50
C ASP A 138 -10.53 -12.69 -11.18
N VAL A 139 -10.49 -13.71 -12.02
CA VAL A 139 -9.53 -14.81 -11.86
C VAL A 139 -8.08 -14.35 -11.94
N LEU A 140 -7.76 -13.29 -12.69
CA LEU A 140 -6.40 -12.76 -12.79
C LEU A 140 -5.91 -12.26 -11.43
N TYR A 141 -6.81 -11.73 -10.60
CA TYR A 141 -6.50 -11.34 -9.22
C TYR A 141 -6.22 -12.52 -8.27
N ARG A 142 -6.28 -13.76 -8.79
CA ARG A 142 -5.93 -14.98 -8.07
C ARG A 142 -4.64 -15.60 -8.60
N PHE A 143 -4.03 -15.04 -9.63
CA PHE A 143 -2.82 -15.60 -10.21
C PHE A 143 -1.65 -15.40 -9.24
N ASN A 144 -1.11 -16.50 -8.72
CA ASN A 144 0.17 -16.52 -8.03
C ASN A 144 1.28 -16.61 -9.08
N MET A 145 2.00 -15.51 -9.30
CA MET A 145 2.91 -15.37 -10.43
C MET A 145 4.32 -15.82 -10.05
N ILE A 146 4.70 -17.03 -10.45
CA ILE A 146 6.04 -17.58 -10.21
C ILE A 146 6.94 -17.15 -11.37
N ARG A 147 7.68 -16.04 -11.18
CA ARG A 147 8.61 -15.49 -12.19
C ARG A 147 9.81 -16.42 -12.38
N ARG A 148 10.09 -16.80 -13.63
CA ARG A 148 11.38 -17.39 -14.05
C ARG A 148 12.08 -16.46 -15.04
N GLU A 149 13.40 -16.57 -15.15
CA GLU A 149 14.18 -15.83 -16.16
C GLU A 149 13.57 -16.05 -17.56
N GLY A 150 13.47 -14.98 -18.35
CA GLY A 150 12.90 -15.02 -19.71
C GLY A 150 11.40 -14.74 -19.82
N CYS A 151 10.68 -14.61 -18.70
CA CYS A 151 9.26 -14.29 -18.69
C CYS A 151 8.98 -12.88 -19.26
N GLN A 152 8.19 -12.80 -20.34
CA GLN A 152 7.73 -11.53 -20.92
C GLN A 152 6.31 -11.21 -20.44
N PHE A 153 6.15 -10.14 -19.68
CA PHE A 153 4.83 -9.57 -19.42
C PHE A 153 4.47 -8.65 -20.59
N GLY A 154 3.64 -9.15 -21.50
CA GLY A 154 3.03 -8.28 -22.51
C GLY A 154 1.89 -7.49 -21.91
N GLU A 155 1.60 -6.32 -22.50
CA GLU A 155 0.43 -5.49 -22.15
C GLU A 155 -0.81 -6.36 -21.95
N VAL A 156 -1.34 -6.36 -20.73
CA VAL A 156 -2.74 -6.72 -20.47
C VAL A 156 -3.54 -5.51 -20.94
N ASP A 157 -3.74 -5.45 -22.25
CA ASP A 157 -4.59 -4.47 -22.91
C ASP A 157 -6.05 -4.87 -22.64
N VAL A 158 -6.52 -4.63 -21.42
CA VAL A 158 -7.94 -4.42 -21.17
C VAL A 158 -8.24 -3.01 -21.69
N TYR A 159 -8.10 -2.85 -23.01
CA TYR A 159 -8.35 -1.60 -23.70
C TYR A 159 -9.86 -1.41 -23.74
N LYS A 160 -10.39 -0.80 -22.68
CA LYS A 160 -11.57 0.06 -22.70
C LYS A 160 -11.65 0.84 -21.38
N PRO A 161 -11.48 2.17 -21.42
CA PRO A 161 -11.82 3.06 -20.31
C PRO A 161 -13.33 3.07 -19.92
N ASN A 162 -14.18 2.26 -20.59
CA ASN A 162 -15.62 2.50 -20.63
C ASN A 162 -16.51 1.32 -20.21
N HIS A 163 -15.98 0.25 -19.61
CA HIS A 163 -16.85 -0.73 -18.96
C HIS A 163 -16.47 -0.91 -17.50
N MET A 164 -17.20 -0.17 -16.66
CA MET A 164 -17.50 -0.58 -15.29
C MET A 164 -18.30 -1.88 -15.41
N ASP A 165 -17.79 -2.99 -14.87
CA ASP A 165 -18.34 -4.34 -15.06
C ASP A 165 -19.56 -4.60 -14.16
N ASN A 166 -20.51 -3.65 -14.21
CA ASN A 166 -21.39 -3.13 -13.17
C ASN A 166 -20.88 -1.74 -12.78
N CYS A 167 -21.75 -0.75 -12.77
CA CYS A 167 -21.42 0.65 -12.47
C CYS A 167 -20.77 0.87 -11.08
N ASP A 168 -20.46 -0.18 -10.32
CA ASP A 168 -19.85 -0.14 -9.00
C ASP A 168 -18.42 -0.67 -8.93
N THR A 169 -17.84 -1.26 -9.98
CA THR A 169 -16.50 -1.85 -9.92
C THR A 169 -15.59 -1.28 -11.00
N LEU A 170 -14.42 -0.78 -10.59
CA LEU A 170 -13.35 -0.29 -11.46
C LEU A 170 -12.19 -1.29 -11.48
N VAL A 171 -11.89 -1.85 -12.65
CA VAL A 171 -10.76 -2.77 -12.87
C VAL A 171 -9.54 -2.02 -13.40
N ASN A 172 -8.34 -2.55 -13.14
CA ASN A 172 -7.03 -1.95 -13.45
C ASN A 172 -6.68 -0.67 -12.67
N GLY A 173 -7.27 -0.51 -11.49
CA GLY A 173 -6.99 0.62 -10.61
C GLY A 173 -7.60 1.94 -11.09
N LEU A 174 -7.15 3.04 -10.49
CA LEU A 174 -7.59 4.39 -10.82
C LEU A 174 -6.37 5.23 -11.22
N LYS A 175 -6.46 5.90 -12.37
CA LYS A 175 -5.42 6.80 -12.86
C LYS A 175 -6.04 8.14 -13.21
N VAL A 176 -5.68 9.18 -12.47
CA VAL A 176 -6.20 10.54 -12.67
C VAL A 176 -5.01 11.49 -12.82
N PHE A 177 -4.91 12.13 -13.99
CA PHE A 177 -3.78 12.98 -14.34
C PHE A 177 -4.25 14.28 -14.95
N ASN A 178 -3.63 15.41 -14.55
CA ASN A 178 -3.81 16.71 -15.21
C ASN A 178 -5.29 17.17 -15.30
N VAL A 179 -6.12 16.78 -14.33
CA VAL A 179 -7.54 17.10 -14.31
C VAL A 179 -7.76 18.49 -13.69
N THR A 180 -8.58 19.30 -14.36
CA THR A 180 -9.03 20.62 -13.88
C THR A 180 -10.54 20.57 -13.62
N GLY A 181 -10.94 20.75 -12.35
CA GLY A 181 -12.35 20.63 -11.92
C GLY A 181 -12.89 19.19 -11.80
N GLU A 182 -14.14 19.04 -11.36
CA GLU A 182 -14.77 17.72 -11.08
C GLU A 182 -15.58 17.15 -12.26
N GLY A 183 -15.91 17.97 -13.26
CA GLY A 183 -16.92 17.64 -14.28
C GLY A 183 -16.61 16.42 -15.15
N ASP A 184 -15.32 16.09 -15.35
CA ASP A 184 -14.90 14.96 -16.18
C ASP A 184 -14.90 13.61 -15.44
N LEU A 185 -15.05 13.60 -14.10
CA LEU A 185 -14.92 12.38 -13.28
C LEU A 185 -16.27 11.81 -12.78
N SER A 186 -17.39 12.40 -13.19
CA SER A 186 -18.73 12.02 -12.72
C SER A 186 -19.12 10.55 -12.99
N TYR A 187 -18.52 9.94 -14.02
CA TYR A 187 -18.71 8.52 -14.34
C TYR A 187 -18.19 7.58 -13.25
N LEU A 188 -17.34 8.06 -12.33
CA LEU A 188 -16.80 7.28 -11.21
C LEU A 188 -17.67 7.36 -9.94
N SER A 189 -18.72 8.19 -9.92
CA SER A 189 -19.55 8.45 -8.73
C SER A 189 -20.33 7.24 -8.20
N THR A 190 -20.43 6.18 -8.99
CA THR A 190 -21.09 4.93 -8.61
C THR A 190 -20.11 3.85 -8.16
N VAL A 191 -18.80 4.04 -8.34
CA VAL A 191 -17.76 3.07 -7.98
C VAL A 191 -17.75 2.82 -6.47
N LYS A 192 -17.83 1.54 -6.12
CA LYS A 192 -17.72 0.98 -4.77
C LYS A 192 -16.46 0.14 -4.59
N VAL A 193 -15.95 -0.47 -5.64
CA VAL A 193 -14.77 -1.35 -5.57
C VAL A 193 -13.75 -0.93 -6.62
N ILE A 194 -12.50 -0.72 -6.21
CA ILE A 194 -11.36 -0.56 -7.13
C ILE A 194 -10.48 -1.81 -7.04
N LYS A 195 -10.18 -2.43 -8.19
CA LYS A 195 -9.25 -3.56 -8.27
C LYS A 195 -7.96 -3.13 -8.97
N GLY A 196 -6.91 -2.90 -8.19
CA GLY A 196 -5.63 -2.36 -8.65
C GLY A 196 -5.23 -1.05 -7.98
N ASN A 197 -4.12 -0.47 -8.43
CA ASN A 197 -3.48 0.67 -7.78
C ASN A 197 -4.17 2.00 -8.11
N ILE A 198 -4.08 2.95 -7.19
CA ILE A 198 -4.57 4.32 -7.35
C ILE A 198 -3.38 5.23 -7.57
N GLU A 199 -3.44 6.01 -8.64
CA GLU A 199 -2.45 7.02 -9.01
C GLU A 199 -3.19 8.32 -9.35
N ILE A 200 -2.94 9.37 -8.56
CA ILE A 200 -3.58 10.68 -8.75
C ILE A 200 -2.51 11.76 -8.63
N ARG A 201 -2.31 12.52 -9.70
CA ARG A 201 -1.30 13.60 -9.69
C ARG A 201 -1.59 14.74 -10.64
N HIS A 202 -0.99 15.89 -10.33
CA HIS A 202 -1.08 17.11 -11.13
C HIS A 202 -2.53 17.56 -11.35
N THR A 203 -3.40 17.39 -10.35
CA THR A 203 -4.82 17.78 -10.43
C THR A 203 -5.08 19.06 -9.63
N THR A 204 -6.20 19.72 -9.96
CA THR A 204 -6.72 20.85 -9.14
C THR A 204 -7.84 20.40 -8.20
N LEU A 205 -7.98 19.10 -7.96
CA LEU A 205 -9.03 18.54 -7.12
C LEU A 205 -8.79 18.91 -5.66
N GLN A 206 -9.87 19.21 -4.93
CA GLN A 206 -9.77 19.46 -3.48
C GLN A 206 -9.82 18.18 -2.65
N ASN A 207 -10.45 17.12 -3.18
CA ASN A 207 -10.63 15.83 -2.54
C ASN A 207 -11.08 14.75 -3.55
N LEU A 208 -11.34 13.53 -3.07
CA LEU A 208 -11.79 12.37 -3.84
C LEU A 208 -13.31 12.15 -3.80
N SER A 209 -14.11 13.19 -3.53
CA SER A 209 -15.57 13.05 -3.43
C SER A 209 -16.24 12.55 -4.71
N PHE A 210 -15.59 12.68 -5.87
CA PHE A 210 -16.03 12.09 -7.13
C PHE A 210 -16.14 10.55 -7.09
N ILE A 211 -15.49 9.90 -6.11
CA ILE A 211 -15.59 8.46 -5.78
C ILE A 211 -16.05 8.24 -4.34
N SER A 212 -16.98 9.07 -3.84
CA SER A 212 -17.43 9.01 -2.44
C SER A 212 -18.07 7.68 -2.02
N LYS A 213 -18.54 6.86 -2.97
CA LYS A 213 -19.11 5.53 -2.72
C LYS A 213 -18.08 4.42 -2.65
N LEU A 214 -16.79 4.71 -2.81
CA LEU A 214 -15.72 3.72 -2.71
C LEU A 214 -15.76 3.07 -1.33
N GLU A 215 -16.00 1.77 -1.30
CA GLU A 215 -16.07 0.93 -0.10
C GLU A 215 -14.77 0.14 0.07
N ARG A 216 -14.20 -0.40 -1.02
CA ARG A 216 -13.07 -1.36 -0.93
C ARG A 216 -12.06 -1.17 -2.06
N ILE A 217 -10.78 -1.36 -1.74
CA ILE A 217 -9.72 -1.55 -2.73
C ILE A 217 -9.22 -2.99 -2.67
N LYS A 218 -9.03 -3.65 -3.82
CA LYS A 218 -8.51 -5.01 -3.91
C LYS A 218 -7.21 -5.04 -4.69
N VAL A 219 -6.18 -5.66 -4.12
CA VAL A 219 -4.84 -5.75 -4.72
C VAL A 219 -4.16 -7.08 -4.47
N GLN A 220 -3.05 -7.28 -5.19
CA GLN A 220 -2.23 -8.48 -5.15
C GLN A 220 -0.79 -8.08 -4.88
N ASN A 221 -0.43 -7.87 -3.62
CA ASN A 221 0.95 -7.57 -3.23
C ASN A 221 1.52 -8.74 -2.41
N GLU A 222 2.62 -9.33 -2.87
CA GLU A 222 3.33 -10.41 -2.19
C GLU A 222 4.70 -9.94 -1.68
N GLY A 223 5.04 -10.30 -0.44
CA GLY A 223 6.37 -10.04 0.13
C GLY A 223 6.62 -8.57 0.54
N ILE A 224 7.88 -8.16 0.53
CA ILE A 224 8.32 -6.80 0.93
C ILE A 224 8.60 -5.88 -0.26
N ASP A 225 8.90 -6.47 -1.42
CA ASP A 225 9.21 -5.77 -2.66
C ASP A 225 8.03 -5.91 -3.62
N GLU A 226 7.08 -4.97 -3.60
CA GLU A 226 6.48 -4.34 -4.80
C GLU A 226 5.16 -3.60 -4.49
N GLN A 227 5.00 -2.49 -5.23
CA GLN A 227 3.82 -1.66 -5.50
C GLN A 227 3.28 -0.74 -4.40
N LEU A 228 3.52 0.55 -4.67
CA LEU A 228 2.79 1.67 -4.10
C LEU A 228 1.31 1.56 -4.52
N LEU A 229 0.47 1.20 -3.56
CA LEU A 229 -0.96 0.97 -3.78
C LEU A 229 -1.67 2.27 -4.10
N ILE A 230 -1.49 3.26 -3.23
CA ILE A 230 -2.09 4.58 -3.34
C ILE A 230 -0.94 5.56 -3.49
N ASN A 231 -0.84 6.18 -4.65
CA ASN A 231 0.11 7.23 -4.94
C ASN A 231 -0.64 8.51 -5.28
N ILE A 232 -0.77 9.40 -4.30
CA ILE A 232 -1.43 10.69 -4.45
C ILE A 232 -0.38 11.75 -4.22
N HIS A 233 0.06 12.39 -5.31
CA HIS A 233 1.14 13.35 -5.23
C HIS A 233 0.99 14.53 -6.18
N ASP A 234 1.66 15.65 -5.89
CA ASP A 234 1.65 16.87 -6.72
C ASP A 234 0.23 17.39 -6.99
N ASN A 235 -0.61 17.42 -5.95
CA ASN A 235 -1.98 17.93 -5.99
C ASN A 235 -2.11 19.12 -5.02
N PRO A 236 -1.65 20.32 -5.41
CA PRO A 236 -1.46 21.43 -4.48
C PRO A 236 -2.78 21.99 -3.90
N ASN A 237 -3.93 21.68 -4.50
CA ASN A 237 -5.24 22.14 -4.04
C ASN A 237 -5.94 21.10 -3.14
N MET A 238 -5.38 19.90 -2.97
CA MET A 238 -6.02 18.82 -2.25
C MET A 238 -5.92 19.02 -0.75
N THR A 239 -7.03 19.27 -0.09
CA THR A 239 -7.11 19.56 1.36
C THR A 239 -7.72 18.41 2.17
N ARG A 240 -8.38 17.44 1.54
CA ARG A 240 -8.99 16.28 2.20
C ARG A 240 -8.96 15.04 1.31
N LEU A 241 -9.00 13.84 1.90
CA LEU A 241 -9.27 12.61 1.14
C LEU A 241 -10.73 12.56 0.66
N GLY A 242 -11.69 12.68 1.59
CA GLY A 242 -13.11 12.74 1.22
C GLY A 242 -13.68 11.39 0.77
N LEU A 243 -13.31 10.32 1.46
CA LEU A 243 -13.76 8.94 1.20
C LEU A 243 -14.58 8.38 2.38
N PRO A 244 -15.82 8.87 2.59
CA PRO A 244 -16.57 8.60 3.82
C PRO A 244 -17.10 7.15 3.95
N ASN A 245 -17.21 6.41 2.84
CA ASN A 245 -17.78 5.06 2.83
C ASN A 245 -16.72 3.95 2.77
N PHE A 246 -15.45 4.32 2.82
CA PHE A 246 -14.36 3.37 2.70
C PHE A 246 -14.27 2.47 3.94
N GLN A 247 -14.06 1.19 3.70
CA GLN A 247 -14.06 0.14 4.72
C GLN A 247 -12.68 -0.47 4.86
N ASP A 248 -12.15 -1.04 3.77
CA ASP A 248 -10.97 -1.90 3.85
C ASP A 248 -10.17 -1.98 2.55
N ILE A 249 -8.95 -2.49 2.69
CA ILE A 249 -8.08 -2.92 1.59
C ILE A 249 -7.91 -4.43 1.67
N GLU A 250 -8.40 -5.14 0.66
CA GLU A 250 -8.24 -6.58 0.53
C GLU A 250 -6.97 -6.88 -0.29
N ASN A 251 -5.89 -7.28 0.40
CA ASN A 251 -4.73 -7.85 -0.28
C ASN A 251 -4.89 -9.37 -0.40
N TYR A 252 -4.90 -9.88 -1.63
CA TYR A 252 -5.04 -11.31 -1.91
C TYR A 252 -3.85 -12.14 -1.46
N TRP A 253 -2.70 -11.51 -1.23
CA TRP A 253 -1.46 -12.17 -0.79
C TRP A 253 -0.95 -11.58 0.52
N SER A 254 0.00 -12.27 1.13
CA SER A 254 0.72 -11.76 2.29
C SER A 254 1.84 -10.83 1.81
N GLY A 255 1.58 -9.53 1.79
CA GLY A 255 2.57 -8.53 1.41
C GLY A 255 2.30 -7.16 1.99
N ILE A 256 3.33 -6.33 1.98
CA ILE A 256 3.25 -4.95 2.49
C ILE A 256 2.48 -4.10 1.48
N ILE A 257 1.57 -3.29 2.01
CA ILE A 257 0.84 -2.31 1.22
C ILE A 257 1.43 -0.93 1.54
N ARG A 258 2.00 -0.28 0.51
CA ARG A 258 2.65 1.02 0.64
C ARG A 258 1.75 2.11 0.08
N VAL A 259 1.72 3.28 0.72
CA VAL A 259 0.99 4.47 0.25
C VAL A 259 1.85 5.73 0.29
N ASN A 260 1.55 6.69 -0.56
CA ASN A 260 2.27 7.95 -0.70
C ASN A 260 1.29 9.10 -0.80
N PHE A 261 1.50 10.10 0.06
CA PHE A 261 0.80 11.37 0.11
C PHE A 261 1.86 12.47 0.14
N GLU A 262 2.17 13.04 -1.02
CA GLU A 262 3.34 13.91 -1.19
C GLU A 262 2.98 15.17 -1.97
N ASN A 263 3.52 16.33 -1.61
CA ASN A 263 3.27 17.59 -2.32
C ASN A 263 1.75 17.91 -2.46
N LEU A 264 1.01 17.72 -1.36
CA LEU A 264 -0.40 18.09 -1.24
C LEU A 264 -0.55 19.53 -0.70
N HIS A 265 -1.79 20.01 -0.54
CA HIS A 265 -2.00 21.31 0.09
C HIS A 265 -1.45 21.30 1.53
N PRO A 266 -0.84 22.39 2.05
CA PRO A 266 -0.35 22.45 3.43
C PRO A 266 -1.42 22.23 4.51
N ASP A 267 -2.69 22.42 4.16
CA ASP A 267 -3.85 22.15 5.03
C ASP A 267 -4.50 20.78 4.76
N PHE A 268 -3.86 19.93 3.96
CA PHE A 268 -4.29 18.55 3.79
C PHE A 268 -4.31 17.87 5.16
N CYS A 269 -5.48 17.37 5.55
CA CYS A 269 -5.65 16.68 6.83
C CYS A 269 -6.41 15.36 6.69
N LEU A 270 -6.05 14.43 7.56
CA LEU A 270 -6.72 13.15 7.78
C LEU A 270 -7.54 13.24 9.07
N THR A 271 -8.74 12.70 9.06
CA THR A 271 -9.54 12.52 10.29
C THR A 271 -9.10 11.27 11.04
N LEU A 272 -9.48 11.16 12.33
CA LEU A 272 -9.22 9.94 13.11
C LEU A 272 -9.85 8.68 12.49
N PRO A 273 -11.11 8.70 11.99
CA PRO A 273 -11.66 7.55 11.29
C PRO A 273 -10.92 7.21 10.00
N GLU A 274 -10.45 8.21 9.25
CA GLU A 274 -9.62 7.98 8.06
C GLU A 274 -8.30 7.30 8.45
N LEU A 275 -7.60 7.80 9.47
CA LEU A 275 -6.35 7.18 9.96
C LEU A 275 -6.59 5.75 10.45
N ASN A 276 -7.60 5.54 11.29
CA ASN A 276 -7.90 4.22 11.83
C ASN A 276 -8.27 3.21 10.74
N ASN A 277 -9.30 3.50 9.92
CA ASN A 277 -9.83 2.53 8.96
C ASN A 277 -8.88 2.34 7.77
N PHE A 278 -8.33 3.42 7.21
CA PHE A 278 -7.46 3.30 6.04
C PHE A 278 -6.07 2.82 6.41
N PHE A 279 -5.44 3.38 7.44
CA PHE A 279 -4.00 3.18 7.65
C PHE A 279 -3.70 2.13 8.71
N LEU A 280 -4.40 2.19 9.85
CA LEU A 280 -4.08 1.35 11.00
C LEU A 280 -4.70 -0.05 10.89
N GLN A 281 -5.99 -0.15 10.52
CA GLN A 281 -6.69 -1.42 10.36
C GLN A 281 -6.30 -2.18 9.09
N SER A 282 -5.98 -1.47 8.01
CA SER A 282 -5.48 -2.08 6.77
C SER A 282 -3.96 -2.26 6.75
N ASP A 283 -3.29 -2.06 7.90
CA ASP A 283 -1.87 -2.32 8.07
C ASP A 283 -0.95 -1.61 7.05
N LEU A 284 -1.33 -0.40 6.63
CA LEU A 284 -0.61 0.35 5.59
C LEU A 284 0.74 0.85 6.09
N SER A 285 1.75 0.77 5.23
CA SER A 285 3.01 1.48 5.40
C SER A 285 3.02 2.74 4.53
N VAL A 286 3.55 3.83 5.05
CA VAL A 286 3.58 5.10 4.34
C VAL A 286 5.00 5.42 3.89
N GLU A 287 5.12 5.91 2.66
CA GLU A 287 6.37 6.44 2.08
C GLU A 287 6.58 7.89 2.45
N ASN A 288 5.67 8.77 2.01
CA ASN A 288 5.57 10.14 2.45
C ASN A 288 4.15 10.42 2.95
N LEU A 289 4.06 11.22 4.01
CA LEU A 289 2.80 11.59 4.65
C LEU A 289 2.72 13.10 4.86
N ASP A 290 2.56 13.86 3.79
CA ASP A 290 2.29 15.30 3.85
C ASP A 290 0.84 15.57 4.28
N ALA A 291 0.54 15.25 5.54
CA ALA A 291 -0.77 15.38 6.15
C ALA A 291 -0.71 15.87 7.59
N LYS A 292 -1.74 16.62 7.99
CA LYS A 292 -2.04 16.96 9.37
C LYS A 292 -3.20 16.10 9.88
N LEU A 293 -3.47 16.15 11.19
CA LEU A 293 -4.73 15.66 11.72
C LEU A 293 -5.79 16.77 11.63
N CYS A 294 -7.00 16.42 11.22
CA CYS A 294 -8.12 17.36 11.23
C CYS A 294 -8.56 17.67 12.67
N GLU A 295 -8.96 18.92 12.95
CA GLU A 295 -9.41 19.35 14.29
C GLU A 295 -10.74 18.74 14.73
N ASP A 296 -11.56 18.30 13.76
CA ASP A 296 -12.80 17.57 14.04
C ASP A 296 -12.51 16.07 14.14
N TYR A 297 -12.53 15.57 15.37
CA TYR A 297 -12.29 14.17 15.72
C TYR A 297 -13.47 13.25 15.41
N GLY A 298 -14.65 13.80 15.07
CA GLY A 298 -15.84 13.03 14.73
C GLY A 298 -16.48 12.32 15.93
N ASN A 299 -17.42 11.40 15.63
CA ASN A 299 -18.04 10.54 16.63
C ASN A 299 -17.18 9.29 16.85
N LEU A 300 -16.63 9.13 18.05
CA LEU A 300 -15.77 8.01 18.44
C LEU A 300 -16.55 6.87 19.13
N GLU A 301 -17.89 6.96 19.15
CA GLU A 301 -18.78 6.02 19.81
C GLU A 301 -18.37 5.76 21.26
N ASP A 302 -17.93 4.53 21.57
CA ASP A 302 -17.55 4.10 22.93
C ASP A 302 -16.05 4.30 23.21
N ILE A 303 -15.24 4.71 22.23
CA ILE A 303 -13.79 4.87 22.38
C ILE A 303 -13.46 6.15 23.13
N VAL A 304 -12.69 6.04 24.22
CA VAL A 304 -12.31 7.19 25.05
C VAL A 304 -11.05 7.87 24.48
N LEU A 305 -11.24 9.06 23.90
CA LEU A 305 -10.16 9.95 23.50
C LEU A 305 -9.81 10.96 24.59
N CYS A 306 -8.52 11.08 24.87
CA CYS A 306 -7.97 12.03 25.82
C CYS A 306 -6.93 12.94 25.15
N ILE A 307 -7.03 14.24 25.41
CA ILE A 307 -5.97 15.19 25.06
C ILE A 307 -4.93 15.14 26.18
N PHE A 308 -3.68 14.90 25.83
CA PHE A 308 -2.60 14.86 26.79
C PHE A 308 -2.24 16.28 27.25
N ILE A 309 -2.23 16.48 28.57
CA ILE A 309 -1.75 17.71 29.22
C ILE A 309 -0.61 17.33 30.17
N SER A 310 -0.87 16.41 31.09
CA SER A 310 0.08 15.81 32.01
C SER A 310 -0.41 14.43 32.46
N MET A 311 0.46 13.62 33.07
CA MET A 311 0.06 12.33 33.63
C MET A 311 -0.90 12.45 34.82
N GLU A 312 -0.79 13.53 35.60
CA GLU A 312 -1.71 13.84 36.71
C GLU A 312 -3.14 14.12 36.20
N GLU A 313 -3.27 14.96 35.17
CA GLU A 313 -4.56 15.38 34.60
C GLU A 313 -5.17 14.34 33.66
N LEU A 314 -4.36 13.40 33.16
CA LEU A 314 -4.84 12.35 32.26
C LEU A 314 -5.96 11.53 32.94
N PRO A 315 -7.14 11.39 32.31
CA PRO A 315 -8.20 10.53 32.82
C PRO A 315 -7.78 9.05 32.87
N ASN A 316 -8.49 8.25 33.67
CA ASN A 316 -8.38 6.80 33.57
C ASN A 316 -9.05 6.30 32.28
N ASN A 317 -8.58 5.16 31.78
CA ASN A 317 -9.16 4.44 30.66
C ASN A 317 -9.14 5.16 29.30
N CYS A 318 -8.11 5.97 29.04
CA CYS A 318 -7.90 6.58 27.72
C CYS A 318 -7.40 5.51 26.73
N GLU A 319 -8.19 5.20 25.71
CA GLU A 319 -7.82 4.28 24.62
C GLU A 319 -7.04 5.02 23.53
N ILE A 320 -7.37 6.30 23.31
CA ILE A 320 -6.67 7.19 22.38
C ILE A 320 -6.07 8.36 23.17
N ILE A 321 -4.78 8.62 22.96
CA ILE A 321 -4.12 9.84 23.43
C ILE A 321 -3.75 10.74 22.24
N MET A 322 -4.18 11.99 22.33
CA MET A 322 -3.85 13.08 21.43
C MET A 322 -2.75 13.96 22.04
N GLY A 323 -1.62 14.07 21.36
CA GLY A 323 -0.44 14.80 21.84
C GLY A 323 0.70 13.88 22.27
N ASN A 324 1.86 14.48 22.53
CA ASN A 324 3.04 13.73 22.97
C ASN A 324 2.80 13.21 24.40
N LEU A 325 2.92 11.90 24.59
CA LEU A 325 2.84 11.27 25.91
C LEU A 325 4.17 11.45 26.61
N ILE A 326 4.20 12.28 27.64
CA ILE A 326 5.40 12.63 28.41
C ILE A 326 5.27 12.06 29.82
N ILE A 327 6.19 11.19 30.21
CA ILE A 327 6.28 10.60 31.56
C ILE A 327 7.59 11.07 32.18
N GLU A 328 7.51 11.90 33.22
CA GLU A 328 8.67 12.46 33.90
C GLU A 328 8.81 11.97 35.33
N GLY A 329 9.92 12.33 36.00
CA GLY A 329 10.10 12.04 37.41
C GLY A 329 8.98 12.67 38.25
N GLY A 330 8.28 11.84 39.03
CA GLY A 330 7.07 12.23 39.77
C GLY A 330 5.79 11.62 39.20
N ASP A 331 5.81 11.11 37.96
CA ASP A 331 4.63 10.54 37.30
C ASP A 331 4.45 9.03 37.51
N GLU A 332 5.35 8.38 38.25
CA GLU A 332 5.40 6.92 38.37
C GLU A 332 4.10 6.31 38.92
N ASP A 333 3.40 7.02 39.82
CA ASP A 333 2.12 6.57 40.37
C ASP A 333 0.96 6.65 39.36
N TYR A 334 1.10 7.45 38.31
CA TYR A 334 0.06 7.68 37.30
C TYR A 334 0.12 6.70 36.12
N VAL A 335 1.22 5.96 35.93
CA VAL A 335 1.43 5.10 34.75
C VAL A 335 0.37 4.02 34.56
N THR A 336 -0.35 3.65 35.63
CA THR A 336 -1.45 2.68 35.57
C THR A 336 -2.64 3.15 34.73
N LYS A 337 -2.78 4.46 34.51
CA LYS A 337 -3.79 5.07 33.61
C LYS A 337 -3.62 4.63 32.16
N LEU A 338 -2.41 4.25 31.75
CA LEU A 338 -2.03 3.94 30.38
C LEU A 338 -2.27 2.46 29.99
N ARG A 339 -2.81 1.63 30.90
CA ARG A 339 -2.94 0.18 30.69
C ARG A 339 -3.87 -0.22 29.54
N VAL A 340 -4.79 0.64 29.15
CA VAL A 340 -5.74 0.42 28.04
C VAL A 340 -5.45 1.32 26.85
N LEU A 341 -4.33 2.04 26.86
CA LEU A 341 -3.94 2.89 25.74
C LEU A 341 -3.64 2.01 24.53
N GLU A 342 -4.37 2.20 23.43
CA GLU A 342 -4.17 1.48 22.18
C GLU A 342 -3.55 2.36 21.08
N PHE A 343 -3.90 3.65 21.06
CA PHE A 343 -3.48 4.60 20.03
C PHE A 343 -2.83 5.85 20.61
N LEU A 344 -1.62 6.15 20.17
CA LEU A 344 -0.91 7.39 20.49
C LEU A 344 -0.72 8.24 19.24
N PHE A 345 -1.37 9.40 19.19
CA PHE A 345 -1.16 10.43 18.17
C PHE A 345 -0.17 11.48 18.69
N GLY A 346 1.09 11.07 18.76
CA GLY A 346 2.22 11.86 19.25
C GLY A 346 3.45 11.00 19.52
N SER A 347 4.52 11.63 19.99
CA SER A 347 5.74 10.96 20.44
C SER A 347 5.58 10.35 21.84
N LEU A 348 6.26 9.24 22.09
CA LEU A 348 6.40 8.67 23.44
C LEU A 348 7.70 9.18 24.08
N ILE A 349 7.60 9.90 25.20
CA ILE A 349 8.74 10.51 25.89
C ILE A 349 8.73 10.04 27.34
N ILE A 350 9.82 9.39 27.77
CA ILE A 350 10.00 8.89 29.15
C ILE A 350 11.35 9.36 29.65
N GLN A 351 11.35 10.25 30.65
CA GLN A 351 12.57 10.89 31.09
C GLN A 351 12.69 11.13 32.58
N ASN A 352 13.91 11.03 33.11
CA ASN A 352 14.22 11.34 34.50
C ASN A 352 13.33 10.59 35.52
N THR A 353 12.83 9.42 35.15
CA THR A 353 11.97 8.59 36.02
C THR A 353 12.80 7.63 36.85
N THR A 354 12.16 7.09 37.88
CA THR A 354 12.67 6.01 38.74
C THR A 354 12.16 4.63 38.33
N LEU A 355 11.41 4.54 37.22
CA LEU A 355 10.82 3.32 36.68
C LEU A 355 11.90 2.27 36.38
N ASP A 356 11.60 1.01 36.68
CA ASP A 356 12.44 -0.14 36.33
C ASP A 356 11.96 -0.86 35.05
N SER A 357 10.71 -0.61 34.66
CA SER A 357 10.05 -1.15 33.47
C SER A 357 8.98 -0.21 32.92
N ILE A 358 8.69 -0.33 31.62
CA ILE A 358 7.59 0.37 30.93
C ILE A 358 6.53 -0.60 30.37
N GLY A 359 6.46 -1.83 30.89
CA GLY A 359 5.52 -2.86 30.42
C GLY A 359 4.04 -2.51 30.58
N PHE A 360 3.71 -1.44 31.33
CA PHE A 360 2.34 -0.92 31.38
C PHE A 360 1.82 -0.39 30.04
N LEU A 361 2.70 -0.19 29.05
CA LEU A 361 2.39 0.19 27.67
C LEU A 361 2.18 -1.00 26.72
N ASP A 362 2.09 -2.24 27.20
CA ASP A 362 1.97 -3.42 26.33
C ASP A 362 0.68 -3.44 25.47
N SER A 363 -0.35 -2.69 25.85
CA SER A 363 -1.58 -2.51 25.07
C SER A 363 -1.44 -1.47 23.95
N LEU A 364 -0.36 -0.69 23.92
CA LEU A 364 -0.15 0.31 22.88
C LEU A 364 0.15 -0.41 21.56
N HIS A 365 -0.75 -0.24 20.59
CA HIS A 365 -0.68 -0.91 19.29
C HIS A 365 -0.23 0.03 18.17
N TYR A 366 -0.53 1.32 18.28
CA TYR A 366 -0.31 2.26 17.19
C TYR A 366 0.31 3.57 17.66
N ILE A 367 1.36 4.02 16.98
CA ILE A 367 1.98 5.34 17.20
C ILE A 367 1.97 6.12 15.89
N THR A 368 1.40 7.33 15.91
CA THR A 368 1.35 8.24 14.76
C THR A 368 2.03 9.56 15.10
N VAL A 369 3.13 9.89 14.41
CA VAL A 369 3.90 11.13 14.59
C VAL A 369 3.91 11.93 13.29
N LEU A 370 3.07 12.97 13.24
CA LEU A 370 2.91 13.82 12.04
C LEU A 370 3.87 15.02 12.02
N ASN A 371 4.58 15.30 13.12
CA ASN A 371 5.66 16.28 13.14
C ASN A 371 6.94 15.66 12.58
N GLU A 372 7.45 16.19 11.48
CA GLU A 372 8.63 15.67 10.77
C GLU A 372 9.92 15.73 11.59
N SER A 373 9.99 16.62 12.59
CA SER A 373 11.18 16.80 13.44
C SER A 373 11.13 15.98 14.73
N SER A 374 10.00 15.37 15.07
CA SER A 374 9.83 14.66 16.34
C SER A 374 10.26 13.20 16.24
N PRO A 375 11.05 12.67 17.18
CA PRO A 375 11.31 11.24 17.25
C PRO A 375 10.03 10.48 17.61
N VAL A 376 9.94 9.21 17.22
CA VAL A 376 8.83 8.32 17.61
C VAL A 376 8.84 8.06 19.11
N ALA A 377 10.04 7.76 19.64
CA ALA A 377 10.23 7.49 21.05
C ALA A 377 11.52 8.11 21.57
N MET A 378 11.47 8.65 22.79
CA MET A 378 12.61 9.18 23.51
C MET A 378 12.60 8.63 24.94
N ILE A 379 13.59 7.81 25.27
CA ILE A 379 13.74 7.22 26.61
C ILE A 379 15.10 7.66 27.14
N ILE A 380 15.10 8.61 28.07
CA ILE A 380 16.32 9.30 28.47
C ILE A 380 16.49 9.46 29.97
N SER A 381 17.71 9.31 30.46
CA SER A 381 18.05 9.62 31.86
C SER A 381 17.20 8.87 32.89
N ASN A 382 16.78 7.63 32.60
CA ASN A 382 16.06 6.77 33.55
C ASN A 382 17.05 5.77 34.19
N PRO A 383 17.65 6.09 35.35
CA PRO A 383 18.79 5.33 35.88
C PRO A 383 18.42 3.91 36.33
N ASN A 384 17.15 3.63 36.65
CA ASN A 384 16.69 2.31 37.09
C ASN A 384 16.14 1.44 35.95
N LEU A 385 15.87 2.04 34.78
CA LEU A 385 15.15 1.39 33.70
C LEU A 385 16.07 0.38 33.01
N LYS A 386 15.88 -0.91 33.31
CA LYS A 386 16.64 -2.01 32.70
C LYS A 386 15.93 -2.62 31.50
N TYR A 387 14.59 -2.50 31.45
CA TYR A 387 13.73 -3.19 30.49
C TYR A 387 12.72 -2.22 29.88
N ALA A 388 12.79 -2.02 28.57
CA ALA A 388 11.85 -1.13 27.86
C ALA A 388 11.16 -1.79 26.65
N LYS A 389 11.13 -3.11 26.62
CA LYS A 389 10.46 -3.84 25.53
C LYS A 389 8.95 -3.61 25.59
N MET A 390 8.38 -3.23 24.45
CA MET A 390 6.94 -3.08 24.22
C MET A 390 6.55 -3.96 23.03
N SER A 391 6.05 -5.16 23.31
CA SER A 391 5.72 -6.13 22.24
C SER A 391 4.34 -5.89 21.63
N GLY A 392 3.66 -4.80 22.02
CA GLY A 392 2.30 -4.45 21.61
C GLY A 392 2.19 -3.74 20.27
N ILE A 393 3.24 -3.10 19.76
CA ILE A 393 3.16 -2.21 18.59
C ILE A 393 2.94 -2.97 17.28
N TRP A 394 1.87 -2.65 16.54
CA TRP A 394 1.49 -3.25 15.26
C TRP A 394 1.93 -2.38 14.08
N ASN A 395 1.78 -1.06 14.18
CA ASN A 395 2.14 -0.15 13.11
C ASN A 395 2.60 1.21 13.64
N ILE A 396 3.51 1.85 12.90
CA ILE A 396 4.03 3.19 13.19
C ILE A 396 3.90 4.05 11.93
N LEU A 397 3.20 5.16 12.07
CA LEU A 397 3.02 6.13 10.99
C LEU A 397 3.81 7.39 11.33
N THR A 398 4.72 7.79 10.44
CA THR A 398 5.53 9.00 10.61
C THR A 398 5.50 9.84 9.34
N ARG A 399 5.56 11.16 9.51
CA ARG A 399 5.89 12.08 8.41
C ARG A 399 7.40 12.16 8.16
N GLY A 400 8.20 12.02 9.22
CA GLY A 400 9.65 12.02 9.16
C GLY A 400 10.26 10.64 9.36
N GLU A 401 11.54 10.61 9.73
CA GLU A 401 12.25 9.36 10.05
C GLU A 401 11.65 8.68 11.28
N ARG A 402 11.60 7.34 11.24
CA ARG A 402 11.21 6.50 12.38
C ARG A 402 12.32 6.42 13.42
N LEU A 403 12.63 7.53 14.09
CA LEU A 403 13.75 7.64 15.03
C LEU A 403 13.34 7.31 16.47
N ALA A 404 14.14 6.50 17.17
CA ALA A 404 14.13 6.36 18.62
C ALA A 404 15.44 6.80 19.25
N ILE A 405 15.37 7.61 20.30
CA ILE A 405 16.52 8.11 21.05
C ILE A 405 16.53 7.44 22.43
N ILE A 406 17.56 6.61 22.68
CA ILE A 406 17.75 5.89 23.95
C ILE A 406 19.11 6.29 24.53
N GLN A 407 19.09 7.09 25.60
CA GLN A 407 20.29 7.75 26.09
C GLN A 407 20.31 7.90 27.61
N ASP A 408 21.48 7.65 28.21
CA ASP A 408 21.75 7.88 29.64
C ASP A 408 20.82 7.14 30.61
N ASN A 409 20.23 6.03 30.18
CA ASN A 409 19.48 5.10 31.05
C ASN A 409 20.43 4.12 31.76
N HIS A 410 19.87 3.17 32.53
CA HIS A 410 20.64 2.15 33.25
C HIS A 410 21.75 1.50 32.37
N PRO A 411 22.99 1.31 32.87
CA PRO A 411 24.09 0.74 32.06
C PRO A 411 23.84 -0.67 31.52
N GLU A 412 23.08 -1.47 32.28
CA GLU A 412 22.62 -2.81 31.88
C GLU A 412 21.26 -2.79 31.16
N PHE A 413 20.89 -1.71 30.45
CA PHE A 413 19.69 -1.69 29.61
C PHE A 413 19.75 -2.88 28.63
N TYR A 414 18.99 -3.94 28.94
CA TYR A 414 19.16 -5.27 28.35
C TYR A 414 18.30 -5.38 27.09
N GLU A 415 18.87 -5.99 26.04
CA GLU A 415 18.45 -5.99 24.62
C GLU A 415 18.80 -4.69 23.87
N PRO A 416 19.87 -4.68 23.04
CA PRO A 416 20.33 -3.47 22.38
C PRO A 416 19.24 -2.97 21.42
N CYS A 417 18.52 -1.91 21.80
CA CYS A 417 17.88 -0.99 20.87
C CYS A 417 16.80 -1.62 20.00
N GLN A 418 15.90 -2.38 20.63
CA GLN A 418 14.83 -3.10 19.95
C GLN A 418 13.55 -3.03 20.77
N LEU A 419 13.03 -1.80 20.96
CA LEU A 419 11.83 -1.53 21.77
C LEU A 419 10.64 -2.40 21.33
N PHE A 420 10.45 -2.53 20.01
CA PHE A 420 9.24 -3.13 19.43
C PHE A 420 9.45 -4.49 18.79
N ARG A 421 10.62 -5.12 18.97
CA ARG A 421 10.95 -6.33 18.23
C ARG A 421 10.23 -7.56 18.78
N ILE A 422 9.73 -8.37 17.85
CA ILE A 422 9.03 -9.62 18.13
C ILE A 422 9.83 -10.75 17.49
N TYR A 423 10.27 -11.72 18.30
CA TYR A 423 10.95 -12.91 17.79
C TYR A 423 9.93 -13.90 17.23
N VAL A 424 9.83 -14.02 15.91
CA VAL A 424 8.90 -14.96 15.26
C VAL A 424 9.59 -15.74 14.15
N GLY A 425 10.28 -16.84 14.49
CA GLY A 425 10.69 -17.90 13.56
C GLY A 425 11.33 -17.45 12.22
N SER A 426 11.10 -18.22 11.16
CA SER A 426 11.72 -18.07 9.83
C SER A 426 10.83 -17.36 8.78
N TYR A 427 9.76 -16.69 9.20
CA TYR A 427 8.84 -16.01 8.28
C TYR A 427 9.10 -14.50 8.31
N VAL A 428 8.95 -13.84 7.16
CA VAL A 428 9.00 -12.36 7.09
C VAL A 428 7.89 -11.81 7.99
N ASN A 429 8.29 -11.08 9.02
CA ASN A 429 7.35 -10.46 9.92
C ASN A 429 6.98 -9.07 9.38
N TYR A 430 5.88 -8.96 8.64
CA TYR A 430 5.37 -7.68 8.13
C TYR A 430 5.14 -6.66 9.25
N ARG A 431 4.89 -7.12 10.47
CA ARG A 431 4.79 -6.26 11.65
C ARG A 431 6.14 -5.67 12.04
N GLU A 432 7.22 -6.46 12.00
CA GLU A 432 8.58 -5.96 12.26
C GLU A 432 8.97 -4.86 11.27
N TYR A 433 8.60 -5.00 9.99
CA TYR A 433 8.78 -3.93 9.00
C TYR A 433 8.02 -2.65 9.37
N ARG A 434 6.75 -2.78 9.75
CA ARG A 434 5.85 -1.64 10.05
C ARG A 434 6.17 -0.94 11.36
N SER A 435 6.75 -1.66 12.32
CA SER A 435 7.17 -1.14 13.62
C SER A 435 8.67 -0.86 13.71
N ASN A 436 9.43 -0.99 12.61
CA ASN A 436 10.88 -0.81 12.66
C ASN A 436 11.24 0.65 12.95
N LEU A 437 12.28 0.85 13.75
CA LEU A 437 12.84 2.15 14.07
C LEU A 437 14.34 2.19 13.78
N THR A 438 14.84 3.37 13.48
CA THR A 438 16.25 3.73 13.58
C THR A 438 16.54 4.12 15.02
N TYR A 439 17.57 3.53 15.63
CA TYR A 439 17.92 3.79 17.03
C TYR A 439 19.22 4.61 17.15
N THR A 440 19.25 5.55 18.10
CA THR A 440 20.42 6.37 18.44
C THR A 440 20.46 6.69 19.94
N GLY A 441 21.45 7.47 20.39
CA GLY A 441 21.67 7.83 21.80
C GLY A 441 22.71 6.95 22.49
N SER A 442 23.27 7.39 23.62
CA SER A 442 24.44 6.74 24.24
C SER A 442 24.23 5.27 24.64
N ASN A 443 22.99 4.82 24.90
CA ASN A 443 22.69 3.41 25.13
C ASN A 443 22.66 2.59 23.83
N CYS A 444 22.45 3.25 22.69
CA CYS A 444 22.06 2.62 21.43
C CYS A 444 22.85 2.98 20.18
N GLY A 445 23.81 3.89 20.31
CA GLY A 445 24.55 4.44 19.20
C GLY A 445 25.36 5.64 19.63
N LYS A 446 25.43 6.66 18.76
CA LYS A 446 26.12 7.90 19.08
C LYS A 446 25.27 8.73 20.03
N ARG A 447 25.91 9.33 21.03
CA ARG A 447 25.29 10.31 21.91
C ARG A 447 24.71 11.44 21.06
N VAL A 448 23.48 11.85 21.38
CA VAL A 448 22.78 12.97 20.73
C VAL A 448 22.77 14.14 21.70
N GLU A 449 23.05 15.34 21.19
CA GLU A 449 22.84 16.58 21.94
C GLU A 449 21.36 16.95 21.83
N LEU A 450 20.63 16.82 22.93
CA LEU A 450 19.20 17.15 23.00
C LEU A 450 19.02 18.64 23.22
N GLN A 451 18.19 19.31 22.41
CA GLN A 451 17.80 20.69 22.65
C GLN A 451 16.58 20.74 23.59
N LEU A 452 16.42 21.85 24.33
CA LEU A 452 15.29 22.05 25.24
C LEU A 452 13.92 21.96 24.55
N GLU A 453 13.85 22.32 23.26
CA GLU A 453 12.63 22.24 22.44
C GLU A 453 12.24 20.78 22.11
N ASP A 454 13.22 19.87 22.00
CA ASP A 454 12.97 18.44 21.77
C ASP A 454 12.24 17.79 22.95
N ILE A 455 12.40 18.37 24.14
CA ILE A 455 11.87 17.88 25.42
C ILE A 455 10.47 18.47 25.73
N GLN A 456 10.11 19.63 25.15
CA GLN A 456 8.96 20.44 25.59
C GLN A 456 7.80 20.57 24.58
N SER A 457 7.78 19.83 23.47
CA SER A 457 6.79 20.02 22.38
C SER A 457 5.31 19.66 22.69
N GLY A 458 4.92 19.62 23.97
CA GLY A 458 3.54 19.38 24.45
C GLY A 458 2.65 20.61 24.66
N ALA A 459 3.13 21.84 24.47
CA ALA A 459 2.28 23.04 24.61
C ALA A 459 1.75 23.51 23.24
N GLN A 460 0.43 23.44 23.07
CA GLN A 460 -0.33 24.00 21.95
C GLN A 460 0.17 25.41 21.60
N HIS A 461 0.68 25.58 20.38
CA HIS A 461 0.97 26.89 19.78
C HIS A 461 -0.33 27.66 19.47
N HIS A 462 -0.94 28.23 20.50
CA HIS A 462 -1.80 29.40 20.37
C HIS A 462 -1.14 30.55 21.12
N LEU A 463 -0.17 31.24 20.50
CA LEU A 463 0.22 32.66 20.76
C LEU A 463 1.58 33.08 20.13
N GLY A 464 2.37 32.15 19.57
CA GLY A 464 3.73 32.46 19.09
C GLY A 464 3.84 33.34 17.83
N ALA A 465 2.84 33.34 16.94
CA ALA A 465 2.92 34.09 15.68
C ALA A 465 2.69 35.60 15.86
N CYS A 466 1.97 36.04 16.90
CA CYS A 466 1.71 37.47 17.12
C CYS A 466 2.89 38.18 17.78
N VAL A 467 3.65 37.53 18.66
CA VAL A 467 4.73 38.19 19.40
C VAL A 467 5.96 38.43 18.53
N VAL A 468 6.29 37.52 17.61
CA VAL A 468 7.44 37.68 16.69
C VAL A 468 7.17 38.72 15.61
N LEU A 469 5.92 38.83 15.12
CA LEU A 469 5.50 39.89 14.20
C LEU A 469 5.49 41.26 14.88
N ILE A 470 5.08 41.37 16.14
CA ILE A 470 5.09 42.65 16.88
C ILE A 470 6.52 43.11 17.19
N TRP A 471 7.46 42.20 17.51
CA TRP A 471 8.86 42.56 17.73
C TRP A 471 9.61 42.94 16.44
N THR A 472 9.33 42.27 15.32
CA THR A 472 9.93 42.62 14.03
C THR A 472 9.37 43.93 13.46
N LEU A 473 8.07 44.21 13.64
CA LEU A 473 7.47 45.51 13.30
C LEU A 473 7.97 46.63 14.22
N ALA A 474 8.12 46.41 15.52
CA ALA A 474 8.65 47.43 16.45
C ALA A 474 10.12 47.81 16.15
N CYS A 475 10.95 46.84 15.73
CA CYS A 475 12.32 47.09 15.25
C CYS A 475 12.35 47.77 13.88
N TYR A 476 11.36 47.53 13.01
CA TYR A 476 11.26 48.21 11.71
C TYR A 476 10.80 49.68 11.84
N PHE A 477 9.91 49.97 12.80
CA PHE A 477 9.44 51.34 13.07
C PHE A 477 10.42 52.20 13.86
N THR A 478 11.25 51.61 14.74
CA THR A 478 12.29 52.37 15.48
C THR A 478 13.50 52.72 14.62
N LYS A 479 13.81 51.94 13.58
CA LYS A 479 14.93 52.21 12.66
C LYS A 479 14.64 53.30 11.63
N ASN A 480 13.37 53.57 11.33
CA ASN A 480 12.94 54.57 10.33
C ASN A 480 12.58 55.95 10.92
N TYR A 481 12.65 56.16 12.24
CA TYR A 481 12.40 57.47 12.87
C TYR A 481 13.66 58.19 13.40
N ILE A 482 14.86 57.60 13.26
CA ILE A 482 16.12 58.23 13.72
C ILE A 482 16.87 58.96 12.58
N ASN A 483 16.38 58.96 11.34
CA ASN A 483 17.00 59.67 10.20
C ASN A 483 16.21 60.89 9.65
N VAL A 484 15.35 61.52 10.46
CA VAL A 484 14.67 62.79 10.08
C VAL A 484 14.86 63.93 11.10
N LEU A 485 15.66 63.72 12.16
CA LEU A 485 16.07 64.81 13.05
C LEU A 485 17.53 64.62 13.47
N PHE A 486 18.45 64.97 12.57
CA PHE A 486 19.68 65.74 12.82
C PHE A 486 20.30 66.16 11.49
#